data_AF-A0A1G2K3P0-F1
#
_entry.id   AF-A0A1G2K3P0-F1
#
_cell.length_a   1.000
_cell.length_b   1.000
_cell.length_c   1.000
_cell.angle_alpha   90.00
_cell.angle_beta   90.00
_cell.angle_gamma   90.00
#
_symmetry.space_group_name_H-M   'P 1'
#
loop_
_entity.id
_entity.type
_entity.pdbx_description
1 polymer ?
#
loop_
_entity_poly.entity_id
_entity_poly.type
_entity_poly.pdbx_seq_one_letter_code
_entity_poly.pdbx_strand_id
1 'polypeptide(L)'
;MWKIALFSGVFFAMIALSADTVALEIKNPITSPTLQDLIVKLSEGLLKIVFILAPVFIIISGFRFLIASSTGNQAGLTMAKKLFMWTLAGTAIIVGASVIATVIVNFAKGL
;
A
#
# COMPACT_ATOMS: atom_id res chain seq x y z
N MET A 1 -27.02 -36.99 50.56
CA MET A 1 -27.62 -36.53 49.28
C MET A 1 -27.26 -35.07 48.97
N TRP A 2 -27.41 -34.11 49.89
CA TRP A 2 -26.98 -32.70 49.72
C TRP A 2 -25.51 -32.52 49.28
N LYS A 3 -24.57 -33.26 49.89
CA LYS A 3 -23.13 -33.11 49.61
C LYS A 3 -22.73 -33.30 48.15
N ILE A 4 -23.46 -34.14 47.40
CA ILE A 4 -23.21 -34.44 45.98
C ILE A 4 -23.69 -33.26 45.09
N ALA A 5 -24.79 -32.61 45.47
CA ALA A 5 -25.30 -31.42 44.79
C ALA A 5 -24.35 -30.22 44.93
N LEU A 6 -23.72 -30.06 46.11
CA LEU A 6 -22.68 -29.03 46.30
C LEU A 6 -21.44 -29.29 45.44
N PHE A 7 -20.99 -30.55 45.36
CA PHE A 7 -19.81 -30.90 44.58
C PHE A 7 -20.04 -30.72 43.07
N SER A 8 -21.24 -31.07 42.58
CA SER A 8 -21.66 -30.82 41.19
C SER A 8 -21.76 -29.33 40.87
N GLY A 9 -22.27 -28.50 41.81
CA GLY A 9 -22.37 -27.06 41.61
C GLY A 9 -21.00 -26.37 41.51
N VAL A 10 -20.04 -26.80 42.33
CA VAL A 10 -18.66 -26.28 42.27
C VAL A 10 -17.95 -26.73 40.99
N PHE A 11 -18.18 -27.95 40.53
CA PHE A 11 -17.62 -28.44 39.27
C PHE A 11 -18.18 -27.69 38.05
N PHE A 12 -19.48 -27.38 38.06
CA PHE A 12 -20.12 -26.59 37.01
C PHE A 12 -19.66 -25.12 37.03
N ALA A 13 -19.44 -24.55 38.22
CA ALA A 13 -18.89 -23.20 38.37
C ALA A 13 -17.42 -23.09 37.90
N MET A 14 -16.62 -24.14 38.10
CA MET A 14 -15.22 -24.18 37.63
C MET A 14 -15.11 -24.26 36.11
N ILE A 15 -16.02 -24.96 35.43
CA ILE A 15 -16.06 -25.00 33.95
C ILE A 15 -16.52 -23.66 33.34
N ALA A 16 -17.41 -22.94 34.03
CA ALA A 16 -17.87 -21.63 33.57
C ALA A 16 -16.80 -20.52 33.71
N LEU A 17 -15.82 -20.69 34.61
CA LEU A 17 -14.74 -19.72 34.85
C LEU A 17 -13.60 -19.81 33.83
N SER A 18 -13.53 -20.89 33.03
CA SER A 18 -12.51 -21.10 31.99
C SER A 18 -12.98 -20.76 30.57
N ALA A 19 -14.04 -19.97 30.43
CA ALA A 19 -14.47 -19.45 29.14
C ALA A 19 -13.60 -18.24 28.74
N ASP A 20 -12.32 -18.48 28.44
CA ASP A 20 -11.54 -17.51 27.68
C ASP A 20 -12.08 -17.51 26.26
N THR A 21 -12.94 -16.55 25.95
CA THR A 21 -13.26 -16.21 24.57
C THR A 21 -11.98 -15.67 23.95
N VAL A 22 -11.22 -16.53 23.28
CA VAL A 22 -10.11 -16.12 22.41
C VAL A 22 -10.75 -15.34 21.26
N ALA A 23 -10.92 -14.03 21.48
CA ALA A 23 -11.20 -13.08 20.43
C ALA A 23 -9.96 -13.10 19.52
N LEU A 24 -10.05 -13.84 18.42
CA LEU A 24 -9.11 -13.72 17.33
C LEU A 24 -9.32 -12.32 16.72
N GLU A 25 -8.68 -11.32 17.31
CA GLU A 25 -8.51 -10.02 16.67
C GLU A 25 -7.71 -10.28 15.38
N ILE A 26 -8.40 -10.36 14.25
CA ILE A 26 -7.76 -10.24 12.94
C ILE A 26 -7.27 -8.79 12.86
N LYS A 27 -6.07 -8.58 13.38
CA LYS A 27 -5.35 -7.31 13.31
C LYS A 27 -5.16 -7.01 11.84
N ASN A 28 -5.85 -5.98 11.34
CA ASN A 28 -5.70 -5.53 9.96
C ASN A 28 -4.21 -5.24 9.70
N PRO A 29 -3.50 -6.04 8.88
CA PRO A 29 -2.06 -5.87 8.66
C PRO A 29 -1.75 -4.54 7.94
N ILE A 30 -2.77 -3.91 7.36
CA ILE A 30 -2.67 -2.63 6.64
C ILE A 30 -2.79 -1.44 7.61
N THR A 31 -3.16 -1.70 8.88
CA THR A 31 -3.24 -0.71 9.97
C THR A 31 -4.05 0.53 9.57
N SER A 32 -5.10 0.34 8.76
CA SER A 32 -5.97 1.41 8.26
C SER A 32 -7.37 1.16 8.82
N PRO A 33 -7.81 1.93 9.83
CA PRO A 33 -9.13 1.73 10.46
C PRO A 33 -10.28 2.17 9.55
N THR A 34 -10.00 2.98 8.51
CA THR A 34 -10.99 3.51 7.57
C THR A 34 -10.57 3.28 6.11
N LEU A 35 -11.56 3.25 5.20
CA LEU A 35 -11.34 3.15 3.75
C LEU A 35 -10.49 4.33 3.23
N GLN A 36 -10.63 5.50 3.85
CA GLN A 36 -9.86 6.70 3.55
C GLN A 36 -8.37 6.50 3.85
N ASP A 37 -8.04 5.96 5.02
CA ASP A 37 -6.64 5.69 5.39
C ASP A 37 -6.02 4.58 4.54
N LEU A 38 -6.83 3.64 4.04
CA LEU A 38 -6.38 2.62 3.10
C LEU A 38 -5.93 3.24 1.78
N ILE A 39 -6.72 4.17 1.22
CA ILE A 39 -6.39 4.87 -0.04
C ILE A 39 -5.11 5.67 0.12
N VAL A 40 -4.96 6.40 1.23
CA VAL A 40 -3.76 7.21 1.51
C VAL A 40 -2.53 6.31 1.63
N LYS A 41 -2.59 5.24 2.43
CA LYS A 41 -1.45 4.32 2.60
C LYS A 41 -1.09 3.57 1.33
N LEU A 42 -2.07 3.19 0.52
CA LEU A 42 -1.82 2.57 -0.78
C LEU A 42 -1.07 3.56 -1.67
N SER A 43 -1.55 4.79 -1.75
CA SER A 43 -0.90 5.85 -2.54
C SER A 43 0.53 6.13 -2.09
N GLU A 44 0.76 6.26 -0.78
CA GLU A 44 2.10 6.41 -0.21
C GLU A 44 3.02 5.23 -0.53
N GLY A 45 2.47 4.00 -0.53
CA GLY A 45 3.18 2.81 -0.96
C GLY A 45 3.64 2.88 -2.41
N LEU A 46 2.75 3.26 -3.32
CA LEU A 46 3.11 3.46 -4.73
C LEU A 46 4.12 4.60 -4.91
N LEU A 47 3.96 5.72 -4.19
CA LEU A 47 4.91 6.83 -4.26
C LEU A 47 6.33 6.45 -3.83
N LYS A 48 6.47 5.61 -2.80
CA LYS A 48 7.79 5.09 -2.37
C LYS A 48 8.47 4.28 -3.48
N ILE A 49 7.70 3.44 -4.17
CA ILE A 49 8.18 2.64 -5.31
C ILE A 49 8.61 3.55 -6.45
N VAL A 50 7.81 4.57 -6.77
CA VAL A 50 8.14 5.55 -7.82
C VAL A 50 9.39 6.35 -7.48
N PHE A 51 9.55 6.76 -6.22
CA PHE A 51 10.69 7.57 -5.80
C PHE A 51 12.03 6.86 -6.03
N ILE A 52 12.07 5.53 -5.89
CA ILE A 52 13.27 4.74 -6.17
C ILE A 52 13.42 4.36 -7.66
N LEU A 53 12.32 4.00 -8.34
CA LEU A 53 12.36 3.52 -9.73
C LEU A 53 12.46 4.63 -10.77
N ALA A 54 11.77 5.76 -10.57
CA ALA A 54 11.74 6.87 -11.52
C ALA A 54 13.15 7.41 -11.87
N PRO A 55 14.04 7.74 -10.90
CA PRO A 55 15.37 8.23 -11.23
C PRO A 55 16.21 7.17 -11.96
N VAL A 56 16.07 5.89 -11.63
CA VAL A 56 16.78 4.80 -12.32
C VAL A 56 16.39 4.75 -13.79
N PHE A 57 15.09 4.79 -14.11
CA PHE A 57 14.62 4.78 -15.49
C PHE A 57 14.99 6.07 -16.25
N ILE A 58 14.95 7.23 -15.59
CA ILE A 58 15.40 8.49 -16.19
C ILE A 58 16.88 8.38 -16.57
N ILE A 59 17.74 7.89 -15.67
CA ILE A 59 19.17 7.70 -15.92
C ILE A 59 19.40 6.74 -17.08
N ILE A 60 18.73 5.58 -17.10
CA ILE A 60 18.84 4.60 -18.19
C ILE A 60 18.44 5.23 -19.53
N SER A 61 17.34 5.98 -19.56
CA SER A 61 16.89 6.64 -20.79
C SER A 61 17.88 7.71 -21.26
N GLY A 62 18.50 8.46 -20.34
CA GLY A 62 19.52 9.47 -20.63
C GLY A 62 20.79 8.86 -21.22
N PHE A 63 21.30 7.76 -20.65
CA PHE A 63 22.44 7.06 -21.23
C PHE A 63 22.14 6.49 -22.61
N ARG A 64 20.96 5.90 -22.81
CA ARG A 64 20.55 5.40 -24.13
C ARG A 64 20.44 6.52 -25.16
N PHE A 65 19.99 7.70 -24.76
CA PHE A 65 19.95 8.88 -25.62
C PHE A 65 21.36 9.30 -26.05
N LEU A 66 22.31 9.32 -25.12
CA LEU A 66 23.71 9.69 -25.38
C LEU A 66 24.39 8.68 -26.33
N ILE A 67 24.22 7.38 -26.09
CA ILE A 67 24.80 6.30 -26.92
C ILE A 67 24.18 6.28 -28.33
N ALA A 68 22.86 6.47 -28.43
CA ALA A 68 22.20 6.52 -29.74
C ALA A 68 22.64 7.75 -30.55
N SER A 69 22.86 8.88 -29.88
CA SER A 69 23.35 10.11 -30.51
C SER A 69 24.77 9.96 -31.04
N SER A 70 25.67 9.28 -30.30
CA SER A 70 27.05 9.05 -30.76
C SER A 70 27.15 8.06 -31.92
N THR A 71 26.22 7.09 -32.00
CA THR A 71 26.20 6.07 -33.06
C THR A 71 25.46 6.55 -34.33
N GLY A 72 24.74 7.67 -34.28
CA GLY A 72 23.89 8.13 -35.39
C GLY A 72 22.65 7.27 -35.65
N ASN A 73 22.28 6.40 -34.70
CA ASN A 73 21.16 5.49 -34.84
C ASN A 73 19.82 6.19 -34.51
N GLN A 74 19.11 6.63 -35.55
CA GLN A 74 17.79 7.27 -35.44
C GLN A 74 16.73 6.42 -34.72
N ALA A 75 16.77 5.09 -34.88
CA ALA A 75 15.84 4.18 -34.22
C ALA A 75 16.12 4.12 -32.70
N GLY A 76 17.40 4.08 -32.32
CA GLY A 76 17.82 4.13 -30.92
C GLY A 76 17.43 5.44 -30.24
N LEU A 77 17.55 6.56 -30.96
CA LEU A 77 17.19 7.89 -30.46
C LEU A 77 15.67 8.01 -30.22
N THR A 78 14.87 7.52 -31.16
CA THR A 78 13.40 7.48 -31.04
C THR A 78 12.98 6.61 -29.86
N MET A 79 13.64 5.46 -29.67
CA MET A 79 13.36 4.57 -28.54
C MET A 79 13.72 5.21 -27.20
N ALA A 80 14.86 5.90 -27.10
CA ALA A 80 15.27 6.59 -25.88
C ALA A 80 14.28 7.70 -25.49
N LYS A 81 13.85 8.51 -26.46
CA LYS A 81 12.81 9.54 -26.24
C LYS A 81 11.49 8.92 -25.79
N LYS A 82 11.07 7.82 -26.43
CA LYS A 82 9.87 7.09 -26.05
C LYS A 82 9.97 6.61 -24.61
N LEU A 83 11.06 5.93 -24.23
CA LEU A 83 11.31 5.48 -22.87
C LEU A 83 11.25 6.60 -21.84
N PHE A 84 11.87 7.74 -22.14
CA PHE A 84 11.83 8.93 -21.26
C PHE A 84 10.39 9.43 -21.07
N MET A 85 9.63 9.57 -22.16
CA MET A 85 8.24 10.02 -22.11
C MET A 85 7.33 9.05 -21.34
N TRP A 86 7.52 7.74 -21.52
CA TRP A 86 6.77 6.73 -20.75
C TRP A 86 7.13 6.75 -19.26
N THR A 87 8.40 6.98 -18.93
CA THR A 87 8.86 7.11 -17.54
C THR A 87 8.25 8.35 -16.88
N LEU A 88 8.25 9.48 -17.60
CA LEU A 88 7.69 10.74 -17.12
C LEU A 88 6.17 10.65 -16.97
N ALA A 89 5.48 10.08 -17.96
CA ALA A 89 4.02 9.89 -17.91
C ALA A 89 3.61 8.96 -16.76
N GLY A 90 4.30 7.82 -16.58
CA GLY A 90 4.01 6.91 -15.47
C GLY A 90 4.22 7.55 -14.10
N THR A 91 5.32 8.30 -13.95
CA THR A 91 5.61 9.06 -12.72
C THR A 91 4.54 10.12 -12.46
N ALA A 92 4.17 10.89 -13.49
CA ALA A 92 3.15 11.94 -13.39
C ALA A 92 1.76 11.39 -13.04
N ILE A 93 1.37 10.24 -13.59
CA ILE A 93 0.09 9.58 -13.28
C ILE A 93 0.04 9.18 -11.80
N ILE A 94 1.10 8.56 -11.28
CA ILE A 94 1.10 8.08 -9.89
C ILE A 94 1.11 9.26 -8.91
N VAL A 95 1.91 10.28 -9.18
CA VAL A 95 1.93 11.52 -8.38
C VAL A 95 0.58 12.23 -8.44
N GLY A 96 0.00 12.38 -9.63
CA GLY A 96 -1.30 13.00 -9.83
C GLY A 96 -2.43 12.25 -9.11
N ALA A 97 -2.45 10.92 -9.21
CA ALA A 97 -3.40 10.07 -8.50
C ALA A 97 -3.32 10.26 -6.98
N SER A 98 -2.10 10.37 -6.42
CA SER A 98 -1.92 10.62 -5.00
C SER A 98 -2.49 11.96 -4.55
N VAL A 99 -2.27 13.03 -5.34
CA VAL A 99 -2.79 14.36 -5.01
C VAL A 99 -4.31 14.34 -5.01
N ILE A 100 -4.93 13.76 -6.05
CA ILE A 100 -6.39 13.64 -6.16
C ILE A 100 -6.96 12.83 -4.99
N ALA A 101 -6.35 11.71 -4.65
CA ALA A 101 -6.76 10.87 -3.54
C ALA A 101 -6.78 11.63 -2.20
N THR A 102 -5.71 12.38 -1.90
CA THR A 102 -5.63 13.19 -0.68
C THR A 102 -6.69 14.29 -0.64
N VAL A 103 -6.95 14.95 -1.78
CA VAL A 103 -8.00 15.97 -1.87
C VAL A 103 -9.39 15.38 -1.60
N ILE A 104 -9.70 14.23 -2.19
CA ILE A 104 -10.99 13.55 -1.97
C ILE A 104 -11.15 13.14 -0.50
N VAL A 105 -10.11 12.58 0.11
CA VAL A 105 -10.14 12.18 1.52
C VAL A 105 -10.33 13.39 2.43
N ASN A 106 -9.65 14.50 2.16
CA ASN A 106 -9.79 15.72 2.95
C ASN A 106 -11.18 16.34 2.79
N PHE A 107 -11.75 16.32 1.58
CA PHE A 107 -13.13 16.76 1.35
C PHE A 107 -14.13 15.91 2.12
N ALA A 108 -13.97 14.58 2.09
CA ALA A 108 -14.84 13.66 2.82
C ALA A 108 -14.74 13.78 4.35
N LYS A 109 -13.57 14.20 4.89
CA LYS A 109 -13.38 14.47 6.32
C LYS A 109 -13.90 15.83 6.76
N GLY A 110 -14.07 16.78 5.84
CA GLY A 110 -14.56 18.13 6.11
C GLY A 110 -16.08 18.27 6.06
N LEU A 111 -16.80 17.21 5.68
CA LEU A 111 -18.26 17.12 5.70
C LEU A 111 -18.73 16.41 6.98
#